data_AF-D7PRP7-F1
#
_entry.id   AF-D7PRP7-F1
#
_cell.length_a   1.000
_cell.length_b   1.000
_cell.length_c   1.000
_cell.angle_alpha   90.00
_cell.angle_beta   90.00
_cell.angle_gamma   90.00
#
_symmetry.space_group_name_H-M   'P 1'
#
loop_
_entity.id
_entity.type
_entity.pdbx_description
1 polymer ?
#
loop_
_entity_poly.entity_id
_entity_poly.type
_entity_poly.pdbx_seq_one_letter_code
_entity_poly.pdbx_strand_id
1 'polypeptide(L)' 'KKLMGLIAMYLFHKLFFEAKEHNKPFFLFIDETKDYIMHPIMFTYIANALAQARKINGTLCMAF' A
#
# COMPACT_ATOMS: atom_id res chain seq x y z
N LYS A 1 2.27 -16.68 -6.51
CA LYS A 1 2.37 -15.81 -5.30
C LYS A 1 3.52 -14.80 -5.36
N LYS A 2 4.78 -15.17 -5.69
CA LYS A 2 5.92 -14.23 -5.77
C LYS A 2 5.70 -13.03 -6.73
N LEU A 3 5.12 -13.26 -7.92
CA LEU A 3 4.82 -12.20 -8.89
C LEU A 3 3.80 -11.19 -8.37
N MET A 4 2.74 -11.65 -7.69
CA MET A 4 1.71 -10.80 -7.09
C MET A 4 2.28 -9.87 -6.02
N GLY A 5 3.20 -10.37 -5.18
CA GLY A 5 3.89 -9.54 -4.19
C GLY A 5 4.75 -8.44 -4.81
N LEU A 6 5.47 -8.76 -5.89
CA LEU A 6 6.27 -7.77 -6.64
C LEU A 6 5.38 -6.71 -7.29
N ILE A 7 4.23 -7.10 -7.85
CA ILE A 7 3.26 -6.16 -8.43
C ILE A 7 2.72 -5.21 -7.36
N ALA A 8 2.31 -5.74 -6.21
CA ALA A 8 1.81 -4.92 -5.10
C ALA A 8 2.86 -3.95 -4.56
N MET A 9 4.12 -4.39 -4.43
CA MET A 9 5.24 -3.52 -4.06
C MET A 9 5.45 -2.38 -5.06
N TYR A 10 5.45 -2.70 -6.35
CA TYR A 10 5.61 -1.68 -7.39
C TYR A 10 4.45 -0.68 -7.39
N LEU A 11 3.21 -1.16 -7.23
CA LEU A 11 2.04 -0.31 -7.13
C LEU A 11 2.13 0.64 -5.95
N PHE A 12 2.54 0.15 -4.77
CA PHE A 12 2.72 1.00 -3.60
C PHE A 12 3.83 2.02 -3.83
N HIS A 13 4.99 1.61 -4.35
CA HIS A 13 6.06 2.55 -4.67
C HIS A 13 5.60 3.65 -5.63
N LYS A 14 4.92 3.28 -6.73
CA LYS A 14 4.43 4.23 -7.72
C LYS A 14 3.39 5.20 -7.13
N LEU A 15 2.42 4.70 -6.35
CA LEU A 15 1.41 5.52 -5.70
C LEU A 15 2.03 6.56 -4.76
N PHE A 16 2.98 6.14 -3.94
CA PHE A 16 3.65 7.02 -2.98
C PHE A 16 4.51 8.07 -3.67
N PHE A 17 5.22 7.67 -4.75
CA PHE A 17 6.00 8.59 -5.57
C PHE A 17 5.11 9.67 -6.20
N GLU A 18 4.05 9.27 -6.89
CA GLU A 18 3.11 10.20 -7.53
C GLU A 18 2.45 11.16 -6.54
N ALA A 19 2.02 10.63 -5.38
CA ALA A 19 1.40 11.45 -4.35
C ALA A 19 2.35 12.49 -3.77
N LYS A 20 3.62 12.11 -3.57
CA LYS A 20 4.65 13.00 -3.02
C LYS A 20 5.13 14.04 -4.02
N GLU A 21 5.49 13.64 -5.23
CA GLU A 21 6.08 14.53 -6.24
C GLU A 21 5.05 15.50 -6.84
N HIS A 22 3.79 15.09 -6.91
CA HIS A 22 2.73 15.90 -7.50
C HIS A 22 1.73 16.46 -6.49
N ASN A 23 1.97 16.27 -5.18
CA ASN A 23 1.07 16.68 -4.10
C ASN A 23 -0.40 16.26 -4.34
N LYS A 24 -0.57 15.03 -4.85
CA LYS A 24 -1.88 14.47 -5.19
C LYS A 24 -2.34 13.52 -4.08
N PRO A 25 -3.55 13.70 -3.52
CA PRO A 25 -4.09 12.71 -2.60
C PRO A 25 -4.33 11.39 -3.32
N PHE A 26 -4.29 10.29 -2.57
CA PHE A 26 -4.61 8.98 -3.11
C PHE A 26 -5.49 8.16 -2.16
N PHE A 27 -6.16 7.18 -2.75
CA PHE A 27 -6.92 6.18 -2.03
C PHE A 27 -6.42 4.79 -2.42
N LEU A 28 -6.11 3.97 -1.42
CA LEU A 28 -5.69 2.58 -1.60
C LEU A 28 -6.69 1.67 -0.87
N PHE A 29 -7.38 0.84 -1.65
CA PHE A 29 -8.28 -0.20 -1.13
C PHE A 29 -7.61 -1.56 -1.24
N ILE A 30 -7.59 -2.29 -0.13
CA ILE A 30 -7.05 -3.66 -0.05
C ILE A 30 -8.22 -4.57 0.32
N ASP A 31 -8.64 -5.39 -0.64
CA ASP A 31 -9.58 -6.48 -0.41
C ASP A 31 -8.86 -7.71 0.15
N GLU A 32 -9.59 -8.61 0.80
CA GLU A 32 -9.06 -9.84 1.42
C GLU A 32 -7.82 -9.59 2.31
N THR A 33 -7.85 -8.52 3.12
CA THR A 33 -6.68 -8.02 3.87
C THR A 33 -6.02 -9.12 4.70
N LYS A 34 -6.82 -10.06 5.23
CA LYS A 34 -6.37 -11.20 6.03
C LYS A 34 -5.29 -12.04 5.32
N ASP A 35 -5.42 -12.28 4.02
CA ASP A 35 -4.49 -13.11 3.27
C ASP A 35 -3.16 -12.39 3.02
N TYR A 36 -3.21 -11.06 2.87
CA TYR A 36 -2.03 -10.22 2.69
C TYR A 36 -1.23 -10.02 3.99
N ILE A 37 -1.91 -9.84 5.13
CA ILE A 37 -1.21 -9.68 6.44
C ILE A 37 -0.58 -10.98 6.92
N MET A 38 -1.10 -12.15 6.52
CA MET A 38 -0.49 -13.45 6.83
C MET A 38 0.82 -13.70 6.07
N HIS A 39 1.10 -12.92 5.02
CA HIS A 39 2.35 -13.02 4.28
C HIS A 39 3.39 -12.00 4.83
N PRO A 40 4.51 -12.43 5.44
CA PRO A 40 5.41 -11.54 6.21
C PRO A 40 5.92 -10.34 5.42
N ILE A 41 6.30 -10.55 4.15
CA ILE A 41 6.80 -9.49 3.27
C ILE A 41 5.69 -8.46 2.98
N MET A 42 4.47 -8.91 2.70
CA MET A 42 3.34 -8.04 2.36
C MET A 42 2.90 -7.23 3.58
N PHE A 43 2.90 -7.85 4.76
CA PHE A 43 2.66 -7.17 6.01
C PHE A 43 3.62 -5.99 6.22
N THR A 44 4.93 -6.18 6.02
CA THR A 44 5.90 -5.09 6.13
C THR A 44 5.58 -3.93 5.17
N TYR A 45 5.18 -4.21 3.93
CA TYR A 45 4.80 -3.17 2.98
C TYR A 45 3.52 -2.44 3.38
N ILE A 46 2.48 -3.15 3.80
CA ILE A 46 1.23 -2.56 4.24
C ILE A 46 1.45 -1.72 5.50
N ALA A 47 2.23 -2.20 6.47
CA ALA A 47 2.59 -1.44 7.66
C ALA A 47 3.35 -0.14 7.33
N ASN A 48 4.33 -0.23 6.42
CA ASN A 48 5.06 0.94 5.93
C ASN A 48 4.16 1.93 5.18
N ALA A 49 3.21 1.41 4.39
CA ALA A 49 2.24 2.24 3.67
C ALA A 49 1.30 2.95 4.64
N LEU A 50 0.76 2.26 5.65
CA LEU A 50 -0.07 2.84 6.71
C LEU A 50 0.65 3.96 7.46
N ALA A 51 1.92 3.75 7.83
CA ALA A 51 2.72 4.74 8.57
C ALA A 51 3.02 6.00 7.74
N GLN A 52 3.12 5.87 6.42
CA GLN A 52 3.51 6.96 5.52
C GLN A 52 2.33 7.67 4.87
N ALA A 53 1.24 6.98 4.57
CA ALA A 53 0.14 7.50 3.76
C ALA A 53 -0.45 8.81 4.29
N ARG A 54 -0.65 8.92 5.61
CA ARG A 54 -1.18 10.16 6.22
C ARG A 54 -0.26 11.38 5.98
N LYS A 55 1.05 11.18 5.86
CA LYS A 55 2.02 12.26 5.63
C LYS A 55 1.95 12.84 4.21
N ILE A 56 1.33 12.11 3.29
CA ILE A 56 1.25 12.44 1.86
C ILE A 56 -0.21 12.47 1.37
N ASN A 57 -1.15 12.84 2.25
CA ASN A 57 -2.58 12.95 1.94
C ASN A 57 -3.22 11.66 1.36
N GLY A 58 -2.68 10.51 1.75
CA GLY A 58 -3.18 9.19 1.37
C GLY A 58 -4.17 8.63 2.40
N THR A 59 -5.20 7.96 1.90
CA THR A 59 -6.15 7.19 2.70
C THR A 59 -6.06 5.71 2.33
N LEU A 60 -5.94 4.84 3.34
CA LEU A 60 -5.97 3.38 3.16
C LEU A 60 -7.28 2.83 3.72
N CYS A 61 -7.91 1.94 2.97
CA CYS A 61 -9.07 1.18 3.39
C CYS A 61 -8.77 -0.31 3.25
N MET A 62 -8.99 -1.06 4.32
CA MET A 62 -8.71 -2.49 4.40
C MET A 62 -10.03 -3.22 4.67
N ALA A 63 -10.44 -4.10 3.76
CA ALA A 63 -11.57 -4.99 3.96
C ALA A 63 -11.07 -6.27 4.65
N PHE A 64 -11.67 -6.60 5.80
CA PHE A 64 -11.32 -7.75 6.64
C PHE A 64 -12.35 -8.86 6.52
#